data_AF-A0A7Y0CF97-F1
#
_entry.id   AF-A0A7Y0CF97-F1
#
_cell.length_a   1.000
_cell.length_b   1.000
_cell.length_c   1.000
_cell.angle_alpha   90.00
_cell.angle_beta   90.00
_cell.angle_gamma   90.00
#
_symmetry.space_group_name_H-M   'P 1'
#
loop_
_entity.id
_entity.type
_entity.pdbx_description
1 polymer ?
#
loop_
_entity_poly.entity_id
_entity_poly.type
_entity_poly.pdbx_seq_one_letter_code
_entity_poly.pdbx_strand_id
1 'polypeptide(L)'
;MRARTLLAATLLVGVLLSGCSTSSADLDALRADPMATTAPAGFTSQSVAEDKGGVTFGMRNPASLLRTFHLPEPANALVELDRDAQDAGWLVSVPLDLTKTPVGAYYVRTTDGRPLGLTLTWDGTDALALNLSTP
;
A
#
# COMPACT_ATOMS: atom_id res chain seq x y z
N MET A 1 25.22 -30.98 -47.73
CA MET A 1 23.99 -30.80 -46.92
C MET A 1 24.35 -30.05 -45.65
N ARG A 2 23.69 -28.91 -45.43
CA ARG A 2 23.39 -28.20 -44.17
C ARG A 2 24.51 -28.02 -43.13
N ALA A 3 25.14 -26.84 -43.22
CA ALA A 3 25.71 -26.11 -42.09
C ALA A 3 24.62 -25.82 -41.03
N ARG A 4 24.96 -26.00 -39.75
CA ARG A 4 24.20 -25.47 -38.61
C ARG A 4 25.18 -24.89 -37.61
N THR A 5 25.67 -23.69 -37.93
CA THR A 5 26.34 -22.78 -37.02
C THR A 5 25.32 -22.36 -35.95
N LEU A 6 25.58 -22.73 -34.69
CA LEU A 6 24.78 -22.32 -33.55
C LEU A 6 24.89 -20.80 -33.38
N LEU A 7 23.78 -20.10 -33.65
CA LEU A 7 23.57 -18.71 -33.25
C LEU A 7 23.55 -18.65 -31.71
N ALA A 8 24.71 -18.38 -31.11
CA ALA A 8 24.83 -17.95 -29.72
C ALA A 8 25.05 -16.44 -29.74
N ALA A 9 24.00 -15.66 -30.00
CA ALA A 9 24.11 -14.21 -30.10
C ALA A 9 22.77 -13.50 -29.86
N THR A 10 22.12 -13.73 -28.72
CA THR A 10 20.96 -12.90 -28.29
C THR A 10 20.60 -13.12 -26.82
N LEU A 11 21.56 -12.97 -25.90
CA LEU A 11 21.23 -12.97 -24.47
C LEU A 11 22.16 -12.04 -23.67
N LEU A 12 22.28 -10.80 -24.15
CA LEU A 12 23.04 -9.74 -23.46
C LEU A 12 22.61 -8.34 -23.92
N VAL A 13 21.31 -8.13 -24.09
CA VAL A 13 20.73 -6.79 -24.32
C VAL A 13 19.51 -6.65 -23.43
N GLY A 14 19.73 -6.28 -22.18
CA GLY A 14 18.65 -6.01 -21.23
C GLY A 14 19.08 -5.43 -19.88
N VAL A 15 20.35 -5.02 -19.73
CA VAL A 15 20.91 -4.54 -18.45
C VAL A 15 21.08 -3.02 -18.39
N LEU A 16 20.67 -2.25 -19.40
CA LEU A 16 21.15 -0.86 -19.54
C LEU A 16 20.10 0.23 -19.80
N LEU A 17 18.82 0.01 -19.47
CA LEU A 17 17.77 1.05 -19.64
C LEU A 17 16.79 1.19 -18.47
N SER A 18 17.18 0.86 -17.23
CA SER A 18 16.37 1.17 -16.03
C SER A 18 16.77 2.52 -15.45
N GLY A 19 16.56 3.57 -16.23
CA GLY A 19 16.67 4.95 -15.78
C GLY A 19 15.60 5.28 -14.74
N CYS A 20 16.02 5.25 -13.47
CA CYS A 20 15.67 6.20 -12.42
C CYS A 20 14.18 6.60 -12.26
N SER A 21 13.34 5.66 -11.83
CA SER A 21 12.40 6.00 -10.75
C SER A 21 12.99 5.39 -9.48
N THR A 22 13.80 6.14 -8.75
CA THR A 22 14.28 5.71 -7.45
C THR A 22 13.12 5.84 -6.47
N SER A 23 12.25 4.83 -6.46
CA SER A 23 11.39 4.60 -5.29
C SER A 23 12.28 4.55 -4.05
N SER A 24 11.82 5.19 -2.98
CA SER A 24 12.50 5.04 -1.70
C SER A 24 12.28 3.61 -1.22
N ALA A 25 13.28 3.03 -0.55
CA ALA A 25 13.16 1.69 0.04
C ALA A 25 11.94 1.59 0.99
N ASP A 26 11.52 2.73 1.56
CA ASP A 26 10.34 2.84 2.40
C ASP A 26 9.05 2.71 1.58
N LEU A 27 8.91 3.43 0.45
CA LEU A 27 7.74 3.31 -0.40
C LEU A 27 7.62 1.92 -1.04
N ASP A 28 8.74 1.28 -1.38
CA ASP A 28 8.72 -0.08 -1.91
C ASP A 28 8.29 -1.10 -0.85
N ALA A 29 8.67 -0.90 0.42
CA ALA A 29 8.17 -1.72 1.51
C ALA A 29 6.66 -1.56 1.69
N LEU A 30 6.12 -0.35 1.54
CA LEU A 30 4.68 -0.11 1.59
C LEU A 30 3.97 -0.82 0.43
N ARG A 31 4.48 -0.72 -0.80
CA ARG A 31 3.90 -1.38 -1.99
C ARG A 31 3.94 -2.91 -1.91
N ALA A 32 4.92 -3.47 -1.21
CA ALA A 32 5.05 -4.91 -1.00
C ALA A 32 4.08 -5.45 0.06
N ASP A 33 3.47 -4.60 0.89
CA ASP A 33 2.49 -5.05 1.87
C ASP A 33 1.19 -5.51 1.19
N PRO A 34 0.58 -6.63 1.59
CA PRO A 34 -0.68 -7.11 1.02
C PRO A 34 -1.78 -6.04 1.00
N MET A 35 -1.86 -5.21 2.05
CA MET A 35 -2.88 -4.16 2.18
C MET A 35 -2.71 -3.02 1.16
N ALA A 36 -1.56 -2.92 0.48
CA ALA A 36 -1.36 -1.95 -0.59
C ALA A 36 -2.23 -2.24 -1.81
N THR A 37 -2.66 -3.49 -1.98
CA THR A 37 -3.46 -3.93 -3.13
C THR A 37 -4.85 -4.42 -2.77
N THR A 38 -5.10 -4.78 -1.50
CA THR A 38 -6.41 -5.22 -1.00
C THR A 38 -7.53 -4.25 -1.37
N ALA A 39 -8.59 -4.72 -2.01
CA ALA A 39 -9.76 -3.89 -2.31
C ALA A 39 -11.01 -4.54 -1.70
N PRO A 40 -11.87 -3.77 -1.03
CA PRO A 40 -13.12 -4.29 -0.49
C PRO A 40 -14.07 -4.68 -1.62
N ALA A 41 -15.05 -5.53 -1.31
CA ALA A 41 -16.08 -5.89 -2.27
C ALA A 41 -16.93 -4.67 -2.67
N GLY A 42 -17.50 -4.69 -3.89
CA GLY A 42 -18.35 -3.59 -4.37
C GLY A 42 -17.60 -2.31 -4.73
N PHE A 43 -16.28 -2.40 -4.86
CA PHE A 43 -15.41 -1.32 -5.29
C PHE A 43 -15.76 -0.76 -6.68
N THR A 44 -15.99 0.56 -6.73
CA THR A 44 -16.40 1.25 -7.97
C THR A 44 -15.33 2.18 -8.54
N SER A 45 -14.56 2.88 -7.69
CA SER A 45 -13.53 3.84 -8.11
C SER A 45 -12.53 4.15 -6.99
N GLN A 46 -11.23 4.28 -7.35
CA GLN A 46 -10.09 4.45 -6.43
C GLN A 46 -9.21 5.57 -6.90
N SER A 47 -8.71 6.35 -5.94
CA SER A 47 -7.52 7.16 -6.12
C SER A 47 -6.39 6.59 -5.28
N VAL A 48 -5.16 6.69 -5.80
CA VAL A 48 -3.92 6.34 -5.09
C VAL A 48 -3.04 7.57 -5.08
N ALA A 49 -2.57 7.94 -3.89
CA ALA A 49 -1.55 8.95 -3.71
C ALA A 49 -0.37 8.33 -2.97
N GLU A 50 0.82 8.49 -3.52
CA GLU A 50 2.06 8.01 -2.94
C GLU A 50 2.95 9.18 -2.57
N ASP A 51 3.50 9.14 -1.36
CA ASP A 51 4.60 9.98 -0.93
C ASP A 51 5.78 9.09 -0.58
N LYS A 52 6.92 9.33 -1.22
CA LYS A 52 8.15 8.58 -0.94
C LYS A 52 8.79 8.93 0.40
N GLY A 53 8.31 9.98 1.07
CA GLY A 53 8.88 10.52 2.29
C GLY A 53 10.29 11.05 2.07
N GLY A 54 11.07 11.11 3.14
CA GLY A 54 12.49 11.48 3.11
C GLY A 54 12.85 12.48 4.20
N VAL A 55 13.87 13.30 3.95
CA VAL A 55 14.27 14.37 4.87
C VAL A 55 14.08 15.71 4.19
N THR A 56 13.30 16.59 4.79
CA THR A 56 13.06 17.95 4.28
C THR A 56 13.32 18.93 5.43
N PHE A 57 14.22 19.89 5.22
CA PHE A 57 14.65 20.85 6.26
C PHE A 57 15.10 20.18 7.58
N GLY A 58 15.75 19.02 7.50
CA GLY A 58 16.22 18.26 8.67
C GLY A 58 15.13 17.47 9.41
N MET A 59 13.87 17.54 8.95
CA MET A 59 12.76 16.76 9.48
C MET A 59 12.55 15.51 8.61
N ARG A 60 12.39 14.35 9.25
CA ARG A 60 12.01 13.11 8.57
C ARG A 60 10.51 13.14 8.28
N ASN A 61 10.16 13.01 7.01
CA ASN A 61 8.81 12.81 6.54
C ASN A 61 8.61 11.32 6.25
N PRO A 62 7.51 10.71 6.75
CA PRO A 62 7.22 9.32 6.49
C PRO A 62 6.93 9.10 5.01
N ALA A 63 7.24 7.90 4.50
CA ALA A 63 6.65 7.46 3.25
C ALA A 63 5.18 7.08 3.52
N SER A 64 4.30 7.28 2.54
CA SER A 64 2.90 6.91 2.64
C SER A 64 2.32 6.45 1.31
N LEU A 65 1.36 5.54 1.38
CA LEU A 65 0.53 5.09 0.28
C LEU A 65 -0.93 5.21 0.75
N LEU A 66 -1.59 6.27 0.28
CA LEU A 66 -2.99 6.56 0.57
C LEU A 66 -3.86 6.04 -0.56
N ARG A 67 -4.89 5.28 -0.21
CA ARG A 67 -5.92 4.77 -1.12
C ARG A 67 -7.27 5.25 -0.64
N THR A 68 -8.00 5.90 -1.53
CA THR A 68 -9.38 6.33 -1.26
C THR A 68 -10.31 5.57 -2.17
N PHE A 69 -11.29 4.89 -1.59
CA PHE A 69 -12.29 4.08 -2.26
C PHE A 69 -13.65 4.77 -2.20
N HIS A 70 -14.31 4.91 -3.35
CA HIS A 70 -15.71 5.35 -3.42
C HIS A 70 -16.64 4.14 -3.52
N LEU A 71 -17.52 4.00 -2.54
CA LEU A 71 -18.30 2.79 -2.30
C LEU A 71 -19.75 3.12 -1.94
N PRO A 72 -20.73 2.33 -2.40
CA PRO A 72 -22.13 2.51 -1.99
C PRO A 72 -22.36 2.12 -0.52
N GLU A 73 -21.56 1.20 0.03
CA GLU A 73 -21.65 0.74 1.42
C GLU A 73 -20.29 0.78 2.15
N PRO A 74 -19.77 1.98 2.48
CA PRO A 74 -18.42 2.12 3.05
C PRO A 74 -18.26 1.45 4.42
N ALA A 75 -19.31 1.40 5.24
CA ALA A 75 -19.25 0.77 6.56
C ALA A 75 -19.00 -0.76 6.46
N ASN A 76 -19.63 -1.44 5.51
CA ASN A 76 -19.41 -2.88 5.28
C ASN A 76 -17.99 -3.13 4.77
N ALA A 77 -17.53 -2.33 3.81
CA ALA A 77 -16.17 -2.38 3.30
C ALA A 77 -15.09 -2.11 4.36
N LEU A 78 -15.36 -1.21 5.31
CA LEU A 78 -14.45 -0.93 6.42
C LEU A 78 -14.28 -2.14 7.34
N VAL A 79 -15.36 -2.91 7.58
CA VAL A 79 -15.31 -4.17 8.34
C VAL A 79 -14.55 -5.27 7.57
N GLU A 80 -14.71 -5.32 6.25
CA GLU A 80 -13.93 -6.23 5.40
C GLU A 80 -12.43 -5.90 5.47
N LEU A 81 -12.05 -4.64 5.28
CA LEU A 81 -10.65 -4.20 5.37
C LEU A 81 -10.05 -4.39 6.76
N ASP A 82 -10.83 -4.23 7.83
CA ASP A 82 -10.42 -4.52 9.20
C ASP A 82 -10.07 -6.01 9.37
N ARG A 83 -10.90 -6.91 8.81
CA ARG A 83 -10.63 -8.35 8.80
C ARG A 83 -9.41 -8.69 7.95
N ASP A 84 -9.31 -8.14 6.75
CA ASP A 84 -8.19 -8.37 5.84
C ASP A 84 -6.85 -7.90 6.44
N ALA A 85 -6.86 -6.79 7.18
CA ALA A 85 -5.68 -6.31 7.90
C ALA A 85 -5.24 -7.34 8.97
N GLN A 86 -6.18 -7.84 9.76
CA GLN A 86 -5.89 -8.86 10.78
C GLN A 86 -5.39 -10.17 10.14
N ASP A 87 -6.01 -10.63 9.05
CA ASP A 87 -5.60 -11.83 8.31
C ASP A 87 -4.21 -11.67 7.67
N ALA A 88 -3.85 -10.45 7.26
CA ALA A 88 -2.50 -10.10 6.79
C ALA A 88 -1.46 -9.98 7.93
N GLY A 89 -1.86 -10.18 9.18
CA GLY A 89 -0.99 -10.17 10.35
C GLY A 89 -0.71 -8.79 10.94
N TRP A 90 -1.56 -7.80 10.65
CA TRP A 90 -1.49 -6.49 11.30
C TRP A 90 -2.01 -6.56 12.73
N LEU A 91 -1.31 -5.90 13.66
CA LEU A 91 -1.69 -5.86 15.07
C LEU A 91 -2.53 -4.60 15.33
N VAL A 92 -3.69 -4.78 15.96
CA VAL A 92 -4.60 -3.69 16.32
C VAL A 92 -3.97 -2.83 17.44
N SER A 93 -3.82 -1.54 17.17
CA SER A 93 -3.41 -0.52 18.16
C SER A 93 -4.62 0.27 18.66
N VAL A 94 -5.53 0.63 17.74
CA VAL A 94 -6.83 1.24 18.05
C VAL A 94 -7.89 0.47 17.26
N PRO A 95 -8.86 -0.17 17.95
CA PRO A 95 -9.85 -1.01 17.30
C PRO A 95 -10.85 -0.18 16.50
N LEU A 96 -11.45 -0.82 15.50
CA LEU A 96 -12.56 -0.26 14.75
C LEU A 96 -13.78 -0.04 15.64
N ASP A 97 -14.31 1.19 15.67
CA ASP A 97 -15.51 1.56 16.42
C ASP A 97 -16.52 2.27 15.50
N LEU A 98 -17.47 1.49 14.97
CA LEU A 98 -18.54 1.98 14.09
C LEU A 98 -19.59 2.82 14.83
N THR A 99 -19.52 2.94 16.16
CA THR A 99 -20.46 3.78 16.93
C THR A 99 -20.07 5.26 16.94
N LYS A 100 -18.90 5.60 16.38
CA LYS A 100 -18.38 6.97 16.28
C LYS A 100 -18.27 7.40 14.82
N THR A 101 -18.39 8.70 14.56
CA THR A 101 -18.11 9.28 13.24
C THR A 101 -17.32 10.59 13.43
N PRO A 102 -16.12 10.73 12.84
CA PRO A 102 -15.47 9.79 11.93
C PRO A 102 -15.04 8.48 12.63
N VAL A 103 -15.09 7.38 11.87
CA VAL A 103 -14.54 6.08 12.27
C VAL A 103 -13.05 6.07 11.95
N GLY A 104 -12.25 5.52 12.86
CA GLY A 104 -10.82 5.28 12.67
C GLY A 104 -10.37 3.99 13.33
N ALA A 105 -9.58 3.20 12.62
CA ALA A 105 -8.86 2.04 13.17
C ALA A 105 -7.37 2.16 12.82
N TYR A 106 -6.51 1.80 13.76
CA TYR A 106 -5.06 1.94 13.63
C TYR A 106 -4.38 0.63 13.92
N TYR A 107 -3.44 0.26 13.05
CA TYR A 107 -2.71 -0.98 13.14
C TYR A 107 -1.22 -0.74 12.96
N VAL A 108 -0.44 -1.64 13.52
CA VAL A 108 1.01 -1.66 13.40
C VAL A 108 1.47 -3.03 12.95
N ARG A 109 2.52 -3.05 12.14
CA ARG A 109 3.17 -4.27 11.69
C ARG A 109 4.67 -4.04 11.61
N THR A 110 5.46 -5.10 11.79
CA THR A 110 6.89 -5.07 11.48
C THR A 110 7.16 -6.03 10.32
N THR A 111 7.76 -5.52 9.24
CA THR A 111 8.14 -6.30 8.06
C THR A 111 9.61 -6.07 7.80
N ASP A 112 10.41 -7.14 7.70
CA ASP A 112 11.87 -7.07 7.51
C ASP A 112 12.60 -6.13 8.49
N GLY A 113 12.13 -6.11 9.75
CA GLY A 113 12.67 -5.25 10.81
C GLY A 113 12.25 -3.77 10.72
N ARG A 114 11.35 -3.41 9.79
CA ARG A 114 10.84 -2.05 9.63
C ARG A 114 9.42 -1.93 10.20
N PRO A 115 9.16 -0.94 11.08
CA PRO A 115 7.81 -0.64 11.53
C PRO A 115 6.98 0.01 10.42
N LEU A 116 5.76 -0.47 10.24
CA LEU A 116 4.75 0.06 9.33
C LEU A 116 3.48 0.39 10.13
N GLY A 117 2.77 1.43 9.68
CA GLY A 117 1.45 1.82 10.16
C GLY A 117 0.39 1.61 9.08
N LEU A 118 -0.79 1.21 9.50
CA LEU A 118 -1.99 1.15 8.67
C LEU A 118 -3.10 1.92 9.40
N THR A 119 -3.75 2.82 8.69
CA THR A 119 -4.93 3.53 9.19
C THR A 119 -6.09 3.29 8.24
N LEU A 120 -7.22 2.87 8.80
CA LEU A 120 -8.50 2.82 8.09
C LEU A 120 -9.38 3.95 8.64
N THR A 121 -9.90 4.81 7.77
CA THR A 121 -10.75 5.94 8.18
C THR A 121 -11.97 6.09 7.29
N TRP A 122 -13.10 6.42 7.90
CA TRP A 122 -14.34 6.75 7.21
C TRP A 122 -15.05 7.89 7.94
N ASP A 123 -15.45 8.93 7.23
CA ASP A 123 -16.02 10.15 7.79
C ASP A 123 -17.56 10.21 7.73
N GLY A 124 -18.22 9.14 7.29
CA GLY A 124 -19.66 9.10 7.08
C GLY A 124 -20.12 9.38 5.65
N THR A 125 -19.20 9.64 4.72
CA THR A 125 -19.50 9.85 3.28
C THR A 125 -19.46 8.54 2.48
N ASP A 126 -19.44 8.61 1.16
CA ASP A 126 -19.19 7.45 0.27
C ASP A 126 -17.69 7.10 0.14
N ALA A 127 -16.80 7.89 0.74
CA ALA A 127 -15.36 7.76 0.63
C ALA A 127 -14.74 7.07 1.86
N LEU A 128 -14.06 5.95 1.62
CA LEU A 128 -13.30 5.18 2.59
C LEU A 128 -11.81 5.35 2.31
N ALA A 129 -11.00 5.68 3.31
CA ALA A 129 -9.56 5.82 3.16
C ALA A 129 -8.78 4.73 3.90
N LEU A 130 -7.79 4.17 3.21
CA LEU A 130 -6.78 3.25 3.71
C LEU A 130 -5.42 3.91 3.51
N ASN A 131 -4.67 4.13 4.58
CA ASN A 131 -3.35 4.74 4.53
C ASN A 131 -2.30 3.80 5.13
N LEU A 132 -1.34 3.38 4.30
CA LEU A 132 -0.11 2.72 4.74
C LEU A 132 0.98 3.76 4.90
N SER A 133 1.74 3.71 6.00
CA SER A 133 2.83 4.65 6.22
C SER A 133 4.00 4.04 6.97
N THR A 134 5.18 4.65 6.81
CA THR A 134 6.27 4.47 7.77
C THR A 134 6.07 5.45 8.94
N PRO A 135 6.67 5.20 10.12
CA PRO A 135 6.75 6.20 11.18
C PRO A 135 7.79 7.30 10.89
#